data_AF-A0A212CQR6-F1
#
_entry.id   AF-A0A212CQR6-F1
#
_cell.length_a   1.000
_cell.length_b   1.000
_cell.length_c   1.000
_cell.angle_alpha   90.00
_cell.angle_beta   90.00
_cell.angle_gamma   90.00
#
_symmetry.space_group_name_H-M   'P 1'
#
loop_
_entity.id
_entity.type
_entity.pdbx_description
1 polymer ?
#
loop_
_entity_poly.entity_id
_entity_poly.type
_entity_poly.pdbx_seq_one_letter_code
_entity_poly.pdbx_strand_id
1 'polypeptide(L)'
;MSTSSCTFKDRRVSILCCKFCKQVLSSRGMKAVLLADTEIDLFSTDIPPTNGNIVGYHVIVPCCSCLLSCNNGHFWMFHSQAVYGINRLDST
;
A
#
# COMPACT_ATOMS: atom_id res chain seq x y z
N MET A 1 -5.37 -27.69 -2.96
CA MET A 1 -5.12 -26.37 -2.34
C MET A 1 -3.83 -25.84 -2.94
N SER A 2 -3.93 -25.13 -4.06
CA SER A 2 -2.77 -24.63 -4.78
C SER A 2 -2.28 -23.36 -4.09
N THR A 3 -1.20 -23.45 -3.34
CA THR A 3 -0.47 -22.30 -2.81
C THR A 3 0.23 -21.63 -3.98
N SER A 4 -0.49 -20.76 -4.68
CA SER A 4 0.07 -19.90 -5.72
C SER A 4 1.09 -18.98 -5.06
N SER A 5 2.38 -19.30 -5.22
CA SER A 5 3.47 -18.43 -4.80
C SER A 5 3.44 -17.16 -5.65
N CYS A 6 2.83 -16.12 -5.10
CA CYS A 6 2.73 -14.82 -5.75
C CYS A 6 4.12 -14.17 -5.82
N THR A 7 4.78 -14.32 -6.97
CA THR A 7 6.09 -13.72 -7.26
C THR A 7 5.89 -12.27 -7.69
N PHE A 8 5.51 -11.40 -6.75
CA PHE A 8 5.46 -9.95 -6.96
C PHE A 8 6.87 -9.44 -7.27
N LYS A 9 7.08 -8.91 -8.48
CA LYS A 9 8.41 -8.56 -9.02
C LYS A 9 9.05 -7.29 -8.45
N ASP A 10 8.41 -6.58 -7.52
CA ASP A 10 9.01 -5.42 -6.85
C ASP A 10 8.46 -5.32 -5.41
N ARG A 11 9.09 -6.04 -4.47
CA ARG A 11 8.70 -6.06 -3.04
C ARG A 11 9.44 -5.01 -2.23
N ARG A 12 9.60 -3.80 -2.77
CA ARG A 12 10.29 -2.75 -2.02
C ARG A 12 9.35 -2.15 -0.98
N VAL A 13 9.58 -2.52 0.27
CA VAL A 13 8.85 -1.94 1.40
C VAL A 13 9.36 -0.52 1.62
N SER A 14 8.43 0.42 1.66
CA SER A 14 8.69 1.84 1.86
C SER A 14 8.07 2.34 3.16
N ILE A 15 8.74 3.31 3.80
CA ILE A 15 8.12 4.13 4.84
C ILE A 15 7.27 5.18 4.13
N LEU A 16 5.97 5.23 4.43
CA LEU A 16 5.04 6.21 3.88
C LEU A 16 4.97 7.43 4.79
N CYS A 17 5.21 8.59 4.20
CA CYS A 17 5.14 9.87 4.89
C CYS A 17 4.08 10.76 4.22
N CYS A 18 3.37 11.55 5.03
CA CYS A 18 2.44 12.56 4.54
C CYS A 18 3.20 13.70 3.85
N LYS A 19 2.78 14.11 2.65
CA LYS A 19 3.42 15.22 1.93
C LYS A 19 3.21 16.57 2.63
N PHE A 20 2.11 16.74 3.36
CA PHE A 20 1.71 17.99 3.99
C PHE A 20 2.36 18.20 5.35
N CYS A 21 2.19 17.27 6.29
CA CYS A 21 2.70 17.40 7.67
C CYS A 21 4.02 16.66 7.91
N LYS A 22 4.55 15.93 6.92
CA LYS A 22 5.80 15.14 6.99
C LYS A 22 5.81 14.03 8.05
N GLN A 23 4.69 13.75 8.71
CA GLN A 23 4.58 12.63 9.65
C GLN A 23 4.61 11.28 8.95
N VAL A 24 5.15 10.27 9.63
CA VAL A 24 5.11 8.88 9.20
C VAL A 24 3.69 8.35 9.38
N LEU A 25 3.11 7.85 8.28
CA LEU A 25 1.76 7.29 8.25
C LEU A 25 1.78 5.78 8.38
N SER A 26 2.72 5.13 7.71
CA SER A 26 2.95 3.69 7.83
C SER A 26 4.42 3.40 7.62
N SER A 27 4.94 2.48 8.41
CA SER A 27 6.28 1.96 8.19
C SER A 27 6.27 0.87 7.11
N ARG A 28 5.15 0.19 6.82
CA ARG A 28 5.09 -0.97 5.90
C ARG A 28 4.28 -0.68 4.63
N GLY A 29 4.65 0.39 3.92
CA GLY A 29 4.04 0.74 2.64
C GLY A 29 4.61 -0.06 1.48
N MET A 30 3.78 -0.29 0.46
CA MET A 30 4.19 -0.83 -0.83
C MET A 30 3.55 -0.03 -1.96
N LYS A 31 4.22 0.13 -3.10
CA LYS A 31 3.60 0.73 -4.29
C LYS A 31 2.48 -0.20 -4.78
N ALA A 32 1.35 0.39 -5.13
CA ALA A 32 0.19 -0.31 -5.68
C ALA A 32 -0.22 0.35 -7.00
N VAL A 33 -0.85 -0.43 -7.87
CA VAL A 33 -1.35 0.02 -9.17
C VAL A 33 -2.84 -0.31 -9.23
N LEU A 34 -3.68 0.64 -9.63
CA LEU A 34 -5.08 0.36 -9.91
C LEU A 34 -5.19 -0.34 -11.26
N LEU A 35 -5.84 -1.51 -11.29
CA LEU A 35 -6.03 -2.26 -12.53
C LEU A 35 -6.99 -1.55 -13.51
N ALA A 36 -7.90 -0.72 -12.99
CA ALA A 36 -8.83 0.06 -13.79
C ALA A 36 -8.19 1.32 -14.38
N ASP A 37 -7.12 1.83 -13.76
CA ASP A 37 -6.43 3.05 -14.17
C ASP A 37 -4.95 2.98 -13.73
N THR A 38 -4.08 2.66 -14.67
CA THR A 38 -2.65 2.51 -14.41
C THR A 38 -1.90 3.84 -14.32
N GLU A 39 -2.53 4.97 -14.65
CA GLU A 39 -1.93 6.30 -14.51
C GLU A 39 -1.97 6.76 -13.04
N ILE A 40 -2.87 6.18 -12.25
CA ILE A 40 -2.97 6.45 -10.83
C ILE A 40 -1.93 5.64 -10.05
N ASP A 41 -0.91 6.34 -9.58
CA ASP A 41 0.07 5.81 -8.65
C ASP A 41 -0.50 5.79 -7.21
N LEU A 42 -0.55 4.60 -6.61
CA LEU A 42 -1.00 4.39 -5.23
C LEU A 42 0.10 3.78 -4.36
N PHE A 43 -0.11 3.90 -3.05
CA PHE A 43 0.57 3.10 -2.05
C PHE A 43 -0.45 2.31 -1.23
N SER A 44 -0.05 1.14 -0.74
CA SER A 44 -0.88 0.27 0.08
C SER A 44 -0.14 -0.18 1.34
N THR A 45 -0.87 -0.47 2.41
CA THR A 45 -0.30 -1.02 3.64
C THR A 45 -1.29 -1.93 4.37
N ASP A 46 -0.77 -2.85 5.16
CA ASP A 46 -1.52 -3.76 6.01
C ASP A 46 -1.72 -3.26 7.46
N ILE A 47 -1.15 -2.09 7.81
CA ILE A 47 -1.33 -1.47 9.14
C ILE A 47 -2.23 -0.24 9.02
N PRO A 48 -3.22 -0.05 9.92
CA PRO A 48 -3.94 1.21 10.00
C PRO A 48 -2.97 2.39 10.24
N PRO A 49 -3.14 3.53 9.55
CA PRO A 49 -2.24 4.66 9.69
C PRO A 49 -2.25 5.20 11.13
N THR A 50 -1.07 5.48 11.67
CA THR A 50 -0.91 5.78 13.10
C THR A 50 -1.36 7.18 13.50
N ASN A 51 -1.53 8.14 12.57
CA ASN A 51 -1.93 9.53 12.88
C ASN A 51 -2.63 10.26 11.71
N GLY A 52 -3.46 11.26 12.08
CA GLY A 52 -4.49 11.89 11.25
C GLY A 52 -4.03 12.89 10.16
N ASN A 53 -4.42 12.57 8.94
CA ASN A 53 -5.35 13.29 8.06
C ASN A 53 -5.85 12.25 7.05
N ILE A 54 -7.07 12.38 6.51
CA ILE A 54 -7.57 11.44 5.49
C ILE A 54 -6.78 11.68 4.20
N VAL A 55 -5.67 10.98 4.05
CA VAL A 55 -4.80 10.97 2.85
C VAL A 55 -5.02 9.74 1.97
N GLY A 56 -5.97 8.89 2.38
CA GLY A 56 -6.20 7.56 1.82
C GLY A 56 -7.57 7.01 2.19
N TYR A 57 -7.84 5.79 1.76
CA TYR A 57 -9.10 5.08 1.98
C TYR A 57 -8.86 3.65 2.47
N HIS A 58 -9.87 3.09 3.14
CA HIS A 58 -9.89 1.71 3.60
C HIS A 58 -10.90 0.90 2.79
N VAL A 59 -10.49 -0.25 2.27
CA VAL A 59 -11.36 -1.18 1.56
C VAL A 59 -12.16 -2.01 2.58
N ILE A 60 -13.43 -1.66 2.79
CA ILE A 60 -14.28 -2.32 3.80
C ILE A 60 -14.89 -3.62 3.28
N VAL A 61 -15.34 -3.64 2.02
CA VAL A 61 -16.01 -4.79 1.40
C VAL A 61 -15.35 -5.11 0.06
N PRO A 62 -14.19 -5.80 0.08
CA PRO A 62 -13.60 -6.34 -1.14
C PRO A 62 -14.49 -7.45 -1.73
N CYS A 63 -14.48 -7.61 -3.06
CA CYS A 63 -15.18 -8.73 -3.70
C CYS A 63 -14.49 -10.06 -3.38
N CYS A 64 -15.20 -11.18 -3.54
CA CYS A 64 -14.68 -12.52 -3.25
C CYS A 64 -13.35 -12.81 -3.97
N SER A 65 -13.23 -12.42 -5.24
CA SER A 65 -12.00 -12.61 -6.01
C SER A 65 -10.81 -11.84 -5.41
N CYS A 66 -11.02 -10.62 -4.92
CA CYS A 66 -9.98 -9.83 -4.26
C CYS A 66 -9.61 -10.41 -2.89
N LEU A 67 -10.59 -10.89 -2.10
CA LEU A 67 -10.37 -11.55 -0.82
C LEU A 67 -9.52 -12.83 -0.95
N LEU A 68 -9.78 -13.60 -2.00
CA LEU A 68 -9.08 -14.85 -2.29
C LEU A 68 -7.72 -14.63 -3.00
N SER A 69 -7.45 -13.42 -3.47
CA SER A 69 -6.18 -13.06 -4.07
C SER A 69 -5.11 -12.76 -3.02
N CYS A 70 -3.84 -12.78 -3.43
CA CYS A 70 -2.70 -12.49 -2.56
C CYS A 70 -2.58 -10.98 -2.29
N ASN A 71 -3.44 -10.44 -1.43
CA ASN A 71 -3.43 -9.02 -1.05
C ASN A 71 -2.69 -8.74 0.28
N ASN A 72 -2.24 -9.77 1.02
CA ASN A 72 -1.56 -9.67 2.31
C ASN A 72 -2.25 -8.75 3.34
N GLY A 73 -3.56 -8.55 3.25
CA GLY A 73 -4.30 -7.64 4.14
C GLY A 73 -4.07 -6.15 3.86
N HIS A 74 -3.55 -5.80 2.68
CA HIS A 74 -3.34 -4.41 2.26
C HIS A 74 -4.66 -3.73 1.89
N PHE A 75 -5.49 -3.42 2.88
CA PHE A 75 -6.78 -2.74 2.69
C PHE A 75 -6.70 -1.22 2.84
N TRP A 76 -5.56 -0.70 3.29
CA TRP A 76 -5.32 0.73 3.39
C TRP A 76 -4.57 1.23 2.16
N MET A 77 -5.17 2.17 1.43
CA MET A 77 -4.67 2.71 0.18
C MET A 77 -4.44 4.22 0.31
N PHE A 78 -3.37 4.74 -0.28
CA PHE A 78 -3.01 6.15 -0.26
C PHE A 78 -2.69 6.66 -1.66
N HIS A 79 -3.13 7.88 -1.97
CA HIS A 79 -2.81 8.51 -3.25
C HIS A 79 -1.38 9.05 -3.24
N SER A 80 -0.61 8.79 -4.30
CA SER A 80 0.76 9.31 -4.42
C SER A 80 0.83 10.84 -4.42
N GLN A 81 -0.26 11.57 -4.65
CA GLN A 81 -0.31 13.03 -4.50
C GLN A 81 -0.29 13.48 -3.04
N ALA A 82 -0.77 12.66 -2.11
CA ALA A 82 -0.86 12.99 -0.68
C ALA A 82 0.26 12.39 0.17
N VAL A 83 0.89 11.31 -0.31
CA VAL A 83 1.99 10.62 0.40
C VAL A 83 3.23 10.46 -0.48
N TYR A 84 4.38 10.24 0.14
CA TYR A 84 5.59 9.81 -0.55
C TYR A 84 6.23 8.63 0.18
N GLY A 85 6.81 7.71 -0.60
CA GLY A 85 7.51 6.54 -0.08
C GLY A 85 9.01 6.79 0.01
N ILE A 86 9.61 6.42 1.14
CA ILE A 86 11.06 6.30 1.30
C ILE A 86 11.37 4.81 1.30
N ASN A 87 12.04 4.32 0.26
CA ASN A 87 12.45 2.92 0.19
C ASN A 87 13.31 2.59 1.41
N ARG A 88 13.01 1.48 2.08
CA ARG A 88 13.99 0.89 2.98
C ARG A 88 15.16 0.43 2.12
N LEU A 89 16.36 0.97 2.35
CA LEU A 89 17.56 0.25 1.94
C LEU A 89 17.62 -0.98 2.82
N ASP A 90 17.17 -2.11 2.29
CA ASP A 90 17.59 -3.39 2.84
C ASP A 90 19.11 -3.40 2.71
N SER A 91 19.81 -3.34 3.85
CA SER A 91 21.26 -3.49 3.88
C SER A 91 21.53 -4.93 3.47
N THR A 92 22.01 -5.13 2.24
CA THR A 92 22.52 -6.42 1.77
C THR A 92 23.65 -6.89 2.65
#